data_AF-A0A8J7N764-F1
#
_entry.id   AF-A0A8J7N764-F1
#
_cell.length_a   1.000
_cell.length_b   1.000
_cell.length_c   1.000
_cell.angle_alpha   90.00
_cell.angle_beta   90.00
_cell.angle_gamma   90.00
#
_symmetry.space_group_name_H-M   'P 1'
#
loop_
_entity.id
_entity.type
_entity.pdbx_description
1 polymer ?
#
loop_
_entity_poly.entity_id
_entity_poly.type
_entity_poly.pdbx_seq_one_letter_code
_entity_poly.pdbx_strand_id
1 'polypeptide(L)' 'MAKKEAPERKYAAQNRKARHNYFIDEVLEAGIMLAGTAVKSLRQGKANIGDAYATVKDGEIWLYNMNI' A
#
# COMPACT_ATOMS: atom_id res chain seq x y z
N MET A 1 32.71 -15.04 -0.45
CA MET A 1 31.48 -14.89 0.37
C MET A 1 30.63 -13.80 -0.26
N ALA A 2 29.55 -14.16 -0.95
CA ALA A 2 28.70 -13.18 -1.62
C ALA A 2 27.84 -12.45 -0.58
N LYS A 3 28.01 -11.13 -0.50
CA LYS A 3 27.21 -10.24 0.34
C LYS A 3 25.77 -10.31 -0.18
N LYS A 4 24.88 -10.97 0.56
CA LYS A 4 23.44 -11.00 0.28
C LYS A 4 22.92 -9.60 0.56
N GLU A 5 22.81 -8.77 -0.47
CA GLU A 5 22.19 -7.45 -0.36
C GLU A 5 20.79 -7.64 0.21
N ALA A 6 20.51 -6.97 1.34
CA ALA A 6 19.18 -6.95 1.91
C ALA A 6 18.21 -6.43 0.83
N PRO A 7 17.03 -7.03 0.64
CA PRO A 7 16.11 -6.59 -0.39
C PRO A 7 15.78 -5.11 -0.15
N GLU A 8 16.17 -4.27 -1.11
CA GLU A 8 15.80 -2.86 -1.13
C GLU A 8 14.28 -2.80 -1.02
N ARG A 9 13.75 -2.25 0.08
CA ARG A 9 12.31 -2.07 0.29
C ARG A 9 11.82 -1.00 -0.68
N LYS A 10 11.61 -1.39 -1.94
CA LYS A 10 10.90 -0.56 -2.92
C LYS A 10 9.43 -0.52 -2.53
N TYR A 11 8.94 0.70 -2.31
CA TYR A 11 7.50 0.93 -2.14
C TYR A 11 6.78 0.52 -3.42
N ALA A 12 5.86 -0.43 -3.31
CA ALA A 12 5.06 -0.91 -4.44
C ALA A 12 4.04 0.15 -4.92
N ALA A 13 3.53 0.96 -3.99
CA ALA A 13 2.72 2.14 -4.25
C ALA A 13 2.88 3.13 -3.09
N GLN A 14 2.74 4.43 -3.39
CA GLN A 14 2.79 5.48 -2.38
C GLN A 14 1.78 6.58 -2.72
N ASN A 15 0.90 6.92 -1.78
CA ASN A 15 -0.01 8.06 -1.95
C ASN A 15 0.71 9.36 -1.57
N ARG A 16 1.41 9.96 -2.54
CA ARG A 16 2.08 11.25 -2.33
C ARG A 16 1.07 12.38 -2.10
N LYS A 17 -0.08 12.33 -2.77
CA LYS A 17 -1.15 13.34 -2.67
C LYS A 17 -1.68 13.45 -1.24
N ALA A 18 -1.80 12.33 -0.51
CA ALA A 18 -2.21 12.33 0.89
C ALA A 18 -1.29 13.20 1.77
N ARG A 19 0.03 13.13 1.57
CA ARG A 19 1.02 13.92 2.33
C ARG A 19 1.03 15.41 1.98
N HIS A 20 0.52 15.77 0.81
CA HIS A 20 0.42 17.18 0.39
C HIS A 20 -0.90 17.81 0.83
N ASN A 21 -1.99 17.05 0.78
CA ASN A 21 -3.34 17.57 1.01
C ASN A 21 -3.80 17.47 2.48
N TYR A 22 -3.21 16.57 3.26
CA TYR A 22 -3.63 16.30 4.63
C TYR A 22 -2.46 16.37 5.60
N PHE A 23 -2.76 16.78 6.83
CA PHE A 23 -1.87 16.57 7.96
C PHE A 23 -2.07 15.15 8.49
N ILE A 24 -0.98 14.39 8.62
CA ILE A 24 -1.01 13.02 9.12
C ILE A 24 -0.63 13.09 10.59
N ASP A 25 -1.58 12.77 11.46
CA ASP A 25 -1.38 12.75 12.92
C ASP A 25 -0.68 11.47 13.37
N GLU A 26 -1.17 10.31 12.89
CA GLU A 26 -0.62 8.99 13.22
C GLU A 26 -0.51 8.10 11.96
N VAL A 27 0.48 7.20 11.96
CA VAL A 27 0.67 6.18 10.93
C VAL A 27 0.57 4.79 11.55
N LEU A 28 -0.36 3.99 11.04
CA LEU A 28 -0.57 2.61 11.46
C LEU A 28 0.00 1.63 10.42
N GLU A 29 0.59 0.54 10.88
CA GLU A 29 0.98 -0.58 10.02
C GLU A 29 -0.14 -1.62 9.96
N ALA A 30 -0.50 -2.03 8.75
CA ALA A 30 -1.53 -3.04 8.50
C ALA A 30 -1.11 -4.01 7.38
N GLY A 31 -1.65 -5.23 7.43
CA GLY A 31 -1.52 -6.21 6.36
C GLY A 31 -2.80 -6.26 5.51
N ILE A 32 -2.67 -6.22 4.19
CA ILE A 32 -3.80 -6.36 3.26
C ILE A 32 -3.74 -7.76 2.64
N MET A 33 -4.86 -8.47 2.66
CA MET A 33 -5.00 -9.73 1.94
C MET A 33 -5.25 -9.47 0.45
N LEU A 34 -4.46 -10.09 -0.43
CA LEU A 34 -4.53 -9.88 -1.88
C LEU A 34 -4.68 -11.22 -2.61
N ALA A 35 -5.44 -11.21 -3.70
CA ALA A 35 -5.53 -12.32 -4.63
C ALA A 35 -4.30 -12.36 -5.57
N GLY A 36 -3.91 -13.56 -6.04
CA GLY A 36 -2.61 -13.79 -6.69
C GLY A 36 -2.25 -12.87 -7.88
N THR A 37 -3.24 -12.44 -8.67
CA THR A 37 -3.02 -11.50 -9.79
C THR A 37 -2.61 -10.10 -9.30
N ALA A 38 -3.20 -9.61 -8.21
CA ALA A 38 -2.88 -8.32 -7.60
C ALA A 38 -1.44 -8.27 -7.09
N VAL A 39 -0.93 -9.38 -6.56
CA VAL A 39 0.46 -9.50 -6.08
C VAL A 39 1.45 -9.28 -7.24
N LYS A 40 1.13 -9.78 -8.43
CA LYS A 40 1.98 -9.60 -9.62
C LYS A 40 1.98 -8.15 -10.09
N SER A 41 0.83 -7.48 -10.15
CA SER A 41 0.72 -6.06 -10.52
C SER A 41 1.48 -5.13 -9.56
N LEU A 42 1.36 -5.37 -8.25
CA LEU A 42 2.08 -4.59 -7.22
C LEU A 42 3.59 -4.72 -7.34
N ARG A 43 4.11 -5.93 -7.62
CA ARG A 43 5.54 -6.15 -7.86
C ARG A 43 6.04 -5.42 -9.11
N GLN A 44 5.17 -5.15 -10.08
CA GLN A 44 5.45 -4.36 -11.28
C GLN A 44 5.27 -2.85 -11.05
N GLY A 45 4.87 -2.41 -9.86
CA GLY A 45 4.62 -1.00 -9.54
C GLY A 45 3.36 -0.43 -10.19
N LYS A 46 2.41 -1.28 -10.60
CA LYS A 46 1.18 -0.88 -11.31
C LYS A 46 -0.01 -0.61 -10.38
N ALA A 47 0.24 -0.13 -9.16
CA ALA A 47 -0.80 0.13 -8.18
C ALA A 47 -0.98 1.63 -7.95
N ASN A 48 -2.23 2.10 -7.96
CA ASN A 48 -2.60 3.48 -7.65
C ASN A 48 -3.53 3.53 -6.43
N ILE A 49 -3.10 4.28 -5.42
CA ILE A 49 -3.82 4.50 -4.16
C ILE A 49 -4.13 5.98 -3.92
N GLY A 50 -4.04 6.83 -4.95
CA GLY A 50 -4.20 8.28 -4.83
C GLY A 50 -5.56 8.71 -4.27
N ASP A 51 -6.63 8.04 -4.69
CA ASP A 51 -8.01 8.30 -4.28
C ASP A 51 -8.59 7.13 -3.44
N ALA A 52 -7.73 6.26 -2.93
CA ALA A 52 -8.11 5.16 -2.04
C ALA A 52 -8.34 5.67 -0.61
N TYR A 53 -9.29 5.07 0.10
CA TYR A 53 -9.58 5.37 1.50
C TYR A 53 -9.86 4.09 2.29
N ALA A 54 -9.54 4.13 3.58
CA ALA A 54 -9.84 3.03 4.50
C ALA A 54 -11.08 3.35 5.34
N THR A 55 -11.92 2.35 5.61
CA THR A 55 -13.02 2.46 6.57
C THR A 55 -13.00 1.30 7.54
N VAL A 56 -13.56 1.52 8.73
CA VAL A 56 -13.78 0.44 9.71
C VAL A 56 -15.18 -0.10 9.49
N LYS A 57 -15.27 -1.41 9.24
CA LYS A 57 -16.55 -2.11 9.08
C LYS A 57 -16.47 -3.44 9.82
N ASP A 58 -17.43 -3.69 10.69
CA ASP A 58 -17.58 -4.96 11.43
C ASP A 58 -16.31 -5.38 12.21
N GLY A 59 -15.54 -4.41 12.72
CA GLY A 59 -14.29 -4.66 13.45
C GLY A 59 -13.05 -4.84 12.57
N GLU A 60 -13.20 -4.74 11.25
CA GLU A 60 -12.11 -4.88 10.27
C GLU A 60 -11.86 -3.56 9.52
N ILE A 61 -10.63 -3.40 9.02
CA ILE A 61 -10.26 -2.27 8.18
C ILE A 61 -10.37 -2.70 6.72
N TRP A 62 -11.21 -2.01 5.97
CA TRP A 62 -11.42 -2.23 4.54
C TRP A 62 -10.83 -1.09 3.74
N LEU A 63 -9.97 -1.41 2.77
CA LEU A 63 -9.43 -0.44 1.82
C LEU A 63 -10.28 -0.40 0.56
N TYR A 64 -10.86 0.76 0.27
CA TYR A 64 -11.68 1.01 -0.90
C TYR A 64 -10.98 1.87 -1.93
N ASN A 65 -11.41 1.74 -3.18
CA ASN A 65 -10.97 2.58 -4.30
C ASN A 65 -9.46 2.52 -4.59
N MET A 66 -8.83 1.39 -4.24
CA MET A 66 -7.49 1.02 -4.68
C MET A 66 -7.56 0.39 -6.07
N ASN A 67 -6.72 0.86 -7.00
CA ASN A 67 -6.63 0.32 -8.35
C ASN A 67 -5.29 -0.42 -8.54
N ILE A 68 -5.32 -1.63 -9.11
CA ILE A 68 -4.22 -2.60 -9.20
C ILE A 68 -4.26 -3.37 -10.53
#